data_AF-Q7Q439-F1
#
_entry.id   AF-Q7Q439-F1
#
_cell.length_a   1.000
_cell.length_b   1.000
_cell.length_c   1.000
_cell.angle_alpha   90.00
_cell.angle_beta   90.00
_cell.angle_gamma   90.00
#
_symmetry.space_group_name_H-M   'P 1'
#
loop_
_entity.id
_entity.type
_entity.pdbx_description
1 polymer ?
#
loop_
_entity_poly.entity_id
_entity_poly.type
_entity_poly.pdbx_seq_one_letter_code
_entity_poly.pdbx_strand_id
1 'polypeptide(L)'
;MEFAHTAQLIDLCSLDVGFANFKYSVIAAAALSHTFDRKTATFVSGLPWEEIAPCAKWMEPFFLVICDENASCPLTFLESNDPIKHSHGLKHICPNLVSDSSHIIQTHTT
;
A
#
# COMPACT_ATOMS: atom_id res chain seq x y z
N MET A 1 9.84 0.85 -2.07
CA MET A 1 8.45 1.30 -2.27
C MET A 1 7.58 0.21 -2.89
N GLU A 2 8.16 -0.82 -3.53
CA GLU A 2 7.41 -1.94 -4.14
C GLU A 2 6.32 -2.58 -3.26
N PHE A 3 6.54 -2.72 -1.94
CA PHE A 3 5.50 -3.22 -1.04
C PHE A 3 4.27 -2.28 -0.96
N ALA A 4 4.48 -0.97 -0.97
CA ALA A 4 3.39 0.01 -0.98
C ALA A 4 2.65 0.00 -2.32
N HIS A 5 3.36 -0.12 -3.44
CA HIS A 5 2.75 -0.30 -4.75
C HIS A 5 1.93 -1.60 -4.82
N THR A 6 2.41 -2.67 -4.17
CA THR A 6 1.69 -3.94 -4.09
C THR A 6 0.41 -3.78 -3.28
N ALA A 7 0.45 -3.08 -2.15
CA ALA A 7 -0.73 -2.79 -1.34
C ALA A 7 -1.74 -1.93 -2.11
N GLN A 8 -1.28 -0.84 -2.74
CA GLN A 8 -2.11 0.03 -3.58
C GLN A 8 -2.81 -0.74 -4.71
N LEU A 9 -2.10 -1.66 -5.35
CA LEU A 9 -2.67 -2.53 -6.39
C LEU A 9 -3.76 -3.44 -5.83
N ILE A 10 -3.52 -4.07 -4.69
CA ILE A 10 -4.52 -4.94 -4.04
C ILE A 10 -5.74 -4.12 -3.63
N ASP A 11 -5.55 -2.93 -3.07
CA ASP A 11 -6.64 -2.02 -2.66
C ASP A 11 -7.52 -1.65 -3.86
N LEU A 12 -6.91 -1.26 -4.99
CA LEU A 12 -7.65 -0.96 -6.21
C LEU A 12 -8.40 -2.19 -6.74
N CYS A 13 -7.74 -3.35 -6.78
CA CYS A 13 -8.36 -4.59 -7.25
C CYS A 13 -9.55 -5.01 -6.36
N SER A 14 -9.51 -4.71 -5.06
CA SER A 14 -10.59 -5.05 -4.11
C SER A 14 -11.91 -4.34 -4.39
N LEU A 15 -11.88 -3.26 -5.18
CA LEU A 15 -13.07 -2.52 -5.60
C LEU A 15 -13.85 -3.24 -6.72
N ASP A 16 -13.22 -4.17 -7.44
CA ASP A 16 -13.86 -4.95 -8.50
C ASP A 16 -14.45 -6.26 -7.96
N VAL A 17 -15.64 -6.63 -8.43
CA VAL A 17 -16.33 -7.87 -8.00
C VAL A 17 -15.55 -9.12 -8.43
N GLY A 18 -14.76 -9.03 -9.50
CA GLY A 18 -13.89 -10.10 -9.99
C GLY A 18 -12.84 -10.55 -8.98
N PHE A 19 -12.51 -9.71 -8.00
CA PHE A 19 -11.59 -10.03 -6.90
C PHE A 19 -12.03 -11.28 -6.12
N ALA A 20 -13.34 -11.46 -5.92
CA ALA A 20 -13.88 -12.59 -5.17
C ALA A 20 -13.77 -13.95 -5.90
N ASN A 21 -13.40 -13.96 -7.19
CA ASN A 21 -13.22 -15.18 -7.97
C ASN A 21 -11.88 -15.88 -7.69
N PHE A 22 -10.95 -15.23 -6.98
CA PHE A 22 -9.62 -15.75 -6.71
C PHE A 22 -9.39 -15.91 -5.20
N LYS A 23 -8.57 -16.89 -4.82
CA LYS A 23 -8.13 -17.04 -3.43
C LYS A 23 -7.24 -15.86 -3.05
N TYR A 24 -7.31 -15.40 -1.81
CA TYR A 24 -6.49 -14.27 -1.34
C TYR A 24 -4.99 -14.51 -1.47
N SER A 25 -4.54 -15.76 -1.31
CA SER A 25 -3.14 -16.15 -1.56
C SER A 25 -2.72 -15.97 -3.02
N VAL A 26 -3.62 -16.30 -3.96
CA VAL A 26 -3.39 -16.17 -5.41
C VAL A 26 -3.37 -14.68 -5.81
N ILE A 27 -4.26 -13.88 -5.24
CA ILE A 27 -4.30 -12.41 -5.45
C ILE A 27 -3.01 -11.77 -4.97
N ALA A 28 -2.56 -12.10 -3.75
CA ALA A 28 -1.31 -11.57 -3.21
C ALA A 28 -0.10 -11.98 -4.08
N ALA A 29 -0.04 -13.24 -4.53
CA ALA A 29 1.01 -13.72 -5.42
C ALA A 29 0.95 -13.04 -6.81
N ALA A 30 -0.24 -12.82 -7.36
CA ALA A 30 -0.43 -12.12 -8.62
C ALA A 30 0.02 -10.65 -8.54
N ALA A 31 -0.32 -9.95 -7.46
CA ALA A 31 0.12 -8.58 -7.23
C ALA A 31 1.66 -8.50 -7.12
N LEU A 32 2.28 -9.41 -6.37
CA LEU A 32 3.74 -9.53 -6.27
C LEU A 32 4.40 -9.82 -7.62
N SER A 33 3.73 -10.56 -8.50
CA SER A 33 4.28 -10.87 -9.82
C SER A 33 4.35 -9.65 -10.76
N HIS A 34 3.48 -8.65 -10.54
CA HIS A 34 3.46 -7.39 -11.27
C HIS A 34 4.45 -6.36 -10.71
N THR A 35 4.55 -6.24 -9.38
CA THR A 35 5.41 -5.23 -8.73
C THR A 35 6.86 -5.65 -8.59
N PHE A 36 7.12 -6.95 -8.42
CA PHE A 36 8.48 -7.51 -8.38
C PHE A 36 8.74 -8.29 -9.66
N ASP A 37 8.56 -9.61 -9.59
CA ASP A 37 8.75 -10.51 -10.71
C ASP A 37 8.06 -11.86 -10.44
N ARG A 38 7.81 -12.60 -11.53
CA ARG A 38 7.21 -13.93 -11.48
C ARG A 38 7.95 -14.92 -10.58
N LYS A 39 9.30 -14.94 -10.61
CA LYS A 39 10.07 -15.92 -9.85
C LYS A 39 9.89 -15.66 -8.36
N THR A 40 10.01 -14.40 -7.94
CA THR A 40 9.77 -13.99 -6.56
C THR A 40 8.37 -14.37 -6.12
N ALA A 41 7.33 -14.07 -6.91
CA ALA A 41 5.95 -14.42 -6.59
C ALA A 41 5.75 -15.93 -6.36
N THR A 42 6.27 -16.77 -7.27
CA THR A 42 6.18 -18.24 -7.12
C THR A 42 6.99 -18.76 -5.93
N PHE A 43 8.18 -18.19 -5.68
CA PHE A 43 9.06 -18.61 -4.60
C PHE A 43 8.48 -18.32 -3.22
N VAL A 44 7.93 -17.11 -3.01
CA VAL A 44 7.42 -16.71 -1.68
C VAL A 44 6.03 -17.24 -1.38
N SER A 45 5.18 -17.43 -2.41
CA SER A 45 3.82 -17.97 -2.22
C SER A 45 3.78 -19.49 -2.18
N GLY A 46 4.80 -20.17 -2.75
CA GLY A 46 4.80 -21.61 -2.96
C GLY A 46 3.75 -22.09 -3.98
N LEU A 47 3.11 -21.17 -4.71
CA LEU A 47 2.09 -21.50 -5.70
C LEU A 47 2.71 -21.67 -7.10
N PRO A 48 2.24 -22.66 -7.88
CA PRO A 48 2.67 -22.82 -9.26
C PRO A 48 2.19 -21.63 -10.10
N TRP A 49 2.98 -21.26 -11.13
CA TRP A 49 2.63 -20.11 -11.98
C TRP A 49 1.31 -20.30 -12.71
N GLU A 50 0.95 -21.55 -13.01
CA GLU A 50 -0.30 -21.92 -13.66
C GLU A 50 -1.54 -21.54 -12.82
N GLU A 51 -1.42 -21.53 -11.49
CA GLU A 51 -2.48 -21.08 -10.59
C GLU A 51 -2.52 -19.54 -10.48
N ILE A 52 -1.36 -18.87 -10.59
CA ILE A 52 -1.23 -17.42 -10.48
C ILE A 52 -1.61 -16.70 -11.79
N ALA A 53 -1.24 -17.26 -12.94
CA ALA A 53 -1.33 -16.62 -14.26
C ALA A 53 -2.74 -16.12 -14.63
N PRO A 54 -3.84 -16.85 -14.34
CA PRO A 54 -5.19 -16.34 -14.61
C PRO A 54 -5.52 -15.07 -13.81
N CYS A 55 -5.12 -15.03 -12.54
CA CYS A 55 -5.31 -13.87 -11.67
C CYS A 55 -4.41 -12.71 -12.08
N ALA A 56 -3.13 -12.98 -12.38
CA ALA A 56 -2.19 -11.97 -12.87
C ALA A 56 -2.68 -11.32 -14.17
N LYS A 57 -3.23 -12.10 -15.10
CA LYS A 57 -3.84 -11.59 -16.34
C LYS A 57 -5.07 -10.73 -16.08
N TRP A 58 -5.93 -11.13 -15.14
CA TRP A 58 -7.09 -10.31 -14.74
C TRP A 58 -6.66 -9.01 -14.05
N MET A 59 -5.55 -9.04 -13.30
CA MET A 59 -5.02 -7.92 -12.53
C MET A 59 -4.23 -6.89 -13.37
N GLU A 60 -3.75 -7.29 -14.56
CA GLU A 60 -2.95 -6.48 -15.47
C GLU A 60 -3.52 -5.07 -15.77
N PRO A 61 -4.81 -4.88 -16.13
CA PRO A 61 -5.34 -3.54 -16.39
C PRO A 61 -5.27 -2.61 -15.17
N PHE A 62 -5.48 -3.14 -13.96
CA PHE A 62 -5.38 -2.34 -12.73
C PHE A 62 -3.95 -1.88 -12.47
N PHE A 63 -2.97 -2.76 -12.72
CA PHE A 63 -1.57 -2.43 -12.60
C PHE A 63 -1.13 -1.34 -13.59
N LEU A 64 -1.58 -1.42 -14.85
CA LEU A 64 -1.27 -0.41 -15.86
C LEU A 64 -1.80 0.98 -15.48
N VAL A 65 -3.02 1.07 -14.94
CA VAL A 65 -3.59 2.34 -14.46
C VAL A 65 -2.76 2.91 -13.31
N ILE A 66 -2.34 2.06 -12.35
CA ILE A 66 -1.49 2.49 -11.25
C ILE A 66 -0.11 2.95 -11.74
N CYS A 67 0.48 2.28 -12.73
CA CYS A 67 1.76 2.71 -13.30
C CYS A 67 1.66 4.08 -13.98
N ASP A 68 0.58 4.35 -14.71
CA ASP A 68 0.34 5.63 -15.37
C ASP A 68 0.10 6.76 -14.35
N GLU A 69 -0.75 6.51 -13.36
CA GLU A 69 -1.00 7.45 -12.25
C GLU A 69 0.28 7.71 -11.45
N ASN A 70 1.06 6.68 -11.09
CA ASN A 70 2.30 6.86 -10.35
C ASN A 70 3.41 7.55 -11.18
N ALA A 71 3.34 7.52 -12.50
CA ALA A 71 4.24 8.30 -13.36
C ALA A 71 3.88 9.80 -13.35
N SER A 72 2.59 10.13 -13.23
CA SER A 72 2.09 11.50 -13.14
C SER A 72 2.20 12.08 -11.72
N CYS A 73 1.80 11.30 -10.72
CA CYS A 73 1.72 11.65 -9.31
C CYS A 73 2.21 10.46 -8.46
N PRO A 74 3.53 10.32 -8.25
CA PRO A 74 4.08 9.20 -7.50
C PRO A 74 3.48 9.10 -6.11
N LEU A 75 3.23 7.86 -5.66
CA LEU A 75 2.80 7.57 -4.31
C LEU A 75 3.79 8.20 -3.31
N THR A 76 3.41 9.34 -2.75
CA THR A 76 4.20 10.00 -1.73
C THR A 76 3.79 9.39 -0.41
N PHE A 77 4.71 8.67 0.24
CA PHE A 77 4.52 8.34 1.65
C PHE A 77 4.33 9.66 2.39
N LEU A 78 3.13 9.91 2.90
CA LEU A 78 2.87 10.95 3.90
C LEU A 78 3.46 10.52 5.24
N GLU A 79 4.69 10.02 5.26
CA GLU A 79 5.53 9.93 6.46
C GLU A 79 6.32 11.22 6.60
N SER A 80 5.65 12.36 6.47
CA SER A 80 6.13 13.54 7.16
C SER A 80 5.81 13.33 8.64
N ASN A 81 6.83 12.95 9.41
CA ASN A 81 6.87 13.22 10.86
C ASN A 81 6.91 14.73 11.16
N ASP A 82 6.71 15.58 10.14
CA ASP A 82 6.52 16.99 10.36
C ASP A 82 5.30 17.20 11.26
N PRO A 83 5.43 18.02 12.32
CA PRO A 83 4.30 18.35 13.15
C PRO A 83 3.18 18.90 12.28
N ILE A 84 1.93 18.48 12.54
CA ILE A 84 0.74 18.97 11.85
C ILE A 84 0.72 20.50 11.98
N LYS A 85 1.17 21.21 10.94
CA LYS A 85 1.36 22.67 10.96
C LYS A 85 0.03 23.41 11.13
N HIS A 86 -1.07 22.77 10.75
CA HIS A 86 -2.43 23.32 10.81
C HIS A 86 -3.41 22.29 11.38
N SER A 87 -3.72 22.38 12.68
CA SER A 87 -4.65 21.49 13.40
C SER A 87 -6.02 22.14 13.64
N HIS A 88 -6.56 22.83 12.64
CA HIS A 88 -7.91 23.41 12.75
C HIS A 88 -8.96 22.29 12.76
N GLY A 89 -9.85 22.27 13.76
CA GLY A 89 -10.92 21.28 13.87
C GLY A 89 -10.54 19.95 14.54
N LEU A 90 -9.26 19.56 14.50
CA LEU A 90 -8.81 18.28 15.07
C LEU A 90 -9.00 18.18 16.58
N LYS A 91 -8.94 19.30 17.30
CA LYS A 91 -9.21 19.34 18.76
C LYS A 91 -10.64 18.96 19.13
N HIS A 92 -11.61 19.09 18.21
CA HIS A 92 -12.99 18.69 18.47
C HIS A 92 -13.19 17.17 18.35
N ILE A 93 -12.40 16.52 17.50
CA ILE A 93 -12.49 15.08 17.24
C ILE A 93 -11.53 14.33 18.17
N CYS A 94 -10.35 14.89 18.40
CA CYS A 94 -9.27 14.33 19.21
C CYS A 94 -8.83 15.35 20.28
N PRO A 95 -9.59 15.50 21.38
CA PRO A 95 -9.33 16.53 22.39
C PRO A 95 -7.99 16.39 23.13
N ASN A 96 -7.39 15.19 23.11
CA ASN A 96 -6.10 14.89 23.72
C ASN A 96 -4.91 14.96 22.73
N LEU A 97 -5.10 15.55 21.54
CA LEU A 97 -4.02 15.70 20.56
C LEU A 97 -2.95 16.66 21.09
N VAL A 98 -1.77 16.12 21.40
CA VAL A 98 -0.56 16.89 21.75
C VAL A 98 -0.06 17.57 20.48
N SER A 99 -0.39 18.85 20.33
CA SER A 99 -0.07 19.66 19.13
C SER A 99 1.28 20.38 19.25
N ASP A 100 1.95 20.26 20.39
CA ASP A 100 3.23 20.91 20.67
C ASP A 100 4.41 19.92 20.54
N SER A 101 5.62 20.47 20.45
CA SER A 101 6.86 19.69 20.39
C SER A 101 7.25 19.08 21.75
N SER A 102 6.33 19.02 22.71
CA SER A 102 6.59 18.49 24.06
C SER A 102 7.00 17.01 24.04
N HIS A 103 6.64 16.28 22.98
CA HIS A 103 7.08 14.91 22.71
C HIS A 103 8.59 14.77 22.42
N ILE A 104 9.32 15.87 22.23
CA ILE A 104 10.76 15.91 21.89
C ILE A 104 11.63 16.28 23.11
N ILE A 105 11.04 16.71 24.23
CA ILE A 105 11.81 17.18 25.38
C ILE A 105 12.29 15.98 26.20
N GLN A 106 13.54 15.55 26.01
CA GLN A 106 14.26 14.71 26.97
C GLN A 106 14.81 15.58 28.11
N THR A 107 14.20 15.49 29.28
CA THR A 107 14.73 16.14 30.49
C THR A 107 15.87 15.29 31.06
N HIS A 108 17.12 15.65 30.77
CA HIS A 108 18.24 15.23 31.61
C HIS A 108 18.19 16.03 32.91
N THR A 109 17.66 15.42 33.97
CA THR A 109 17.81 15.93 35.33
C THR A 109 19.20 15.53 35.82
N THR A 110 20.10 16.52 35.97
CA THR A 110 21.38 16.37 36.69
C THR A 110 21.18 16.53 38.18
#